data_AF-A5BQN3-F1
#
_entry.id   AF-A5BQN3-F1
#
_cell.length_a   1.000
_cell.length_b   1.000
_cell.length_c   1.000
_cell.angle_alpha   90.00
_cell.angle_beta   90.00
_cell.angle_gamma   90.00
#
_symmetry.space_group_name_H-M   'P 1'
#
loop_
_entity.id
_entity.type
_entity.pdbx_description
1 polymer ?
#
loop_
_entity_poly.entity_id
_entity_poly.type
_entity_poly.pdbx_seq_one_letter_code
_entity_poly.pdbx_strand_id
1 'polypeptide(L)'
;MAAAQQLMQLSGDEEDNDCKSKNKGNPDGEEEELEQNQSEITSAKIEEIFGREEEEEEEKQLRPRKRRYRSLVHIYMTTEPVNVKKVRC
;
A
#
# COMPACT_ATOMS: atom_id res chain seq x y z
N MET A 1 19.01 -2.82 -21.86
CA MET A 1 17.76 -2.09 -22.16
C MET A 1 16.83 -2.94 -23.02
N ALA A 2 16.43 -4.13 -22.55
CA ALA A 2 15.66 -5.09 -23.35
C ALA A 2 14.17 -5.15 -22.96
N ALA A 3 13.87 -5.06 -21.66
CA ALA A 3 12.50 -5.17 -21.14
C ALA A 3 11.56 -4.08 -21.65
N ALA A 4 12.05 -2.83 -21.79
CA ALA A 4 11.22 -1.71 -22.23
C ALA A 4 10.73 -1.85 -23.69
N GLN A 5 11.50 -2.53 -24.56
CA GLN A 5 11.11 -2.72 -25.97
C GLN A 5 10.01 -3.77 -26.12
N GLN A 6 9.97 -4.77 -25.23
CA GLN A 6 8.97 -5.83 -25.26
C GLN A 6 7.57 -5.33 -24.91
N LEU A 7 7.46 -4.36 -23.97
CA LEU A 7 6.17 -3.79 -23.57
C LEU A 7 5.50 -2.97 -24.69
N MET A 8 6.29 -2.29 -25.53
CA MET A 8 5.75 -1.52 -26.67
C MET A 8 5.18 -2.41 -27.78
N GLN A 9 5.63 -3.67 -27.90
CA GLN A 9 5.11 -4.60 -28.91
C GLN A 9 3.74 -5.15 -28.52
N LEU A 10 3.42 -5.20 -27.22
CA LEU A 10 2.15 -5.72 -26.73
C LEU A 10 1.02 -4.68 -26.69
N SER A 11 1.33 -3.40 -26.93
CA SER A 11 0.32 -2.33 -26.94
C SER A 11 -0.32 -2.12 -28.32
N GLY A 12 -0.06 -3.00 -29.29
CA GLY A 12 -0.69 -2.97 -30.61
C GLY A 12 -2.10 -3.54 -30.54
N ASP A 13 -3.09 -2.65 -30.65
CA ASP A 13 -4.52 -2.92 -30.66
C ASP A 13 -4.92 -3.48 -32.03
N GLU A 14 -4.96 -4.81 -32.16
CA GLU A 14 -5.46 -5.49 -33.34
C GLU A 14 -6.95 -5.81 -33.10
N GLU A 15 -7.82 -4.85 -33.45
CA GLU A 15 -9.26 -5.08 -33.60
C GLU A 15 -9.48 -6.11 -34.73
N ASP A 16 -10.16 -7.24 -34.45
CA ASP A 16 -11.26 -7.66 -35.34
C ASP A 16 -12.05 -8.93 -34.92
N ASN A 17 -13.36 -8.81 -35.15
CA ASN A 17 -14.34 -9.81 -35.56
C ASN A 17 -14.95 -10.84 -34.56
N ASP A 18 -16.16 -10.47 -34.13
CA ASP A 18 -17.43 -11.13 -34.49
C ASP A 18 -17.64 -12.60 -34.04
N CYS A 19 -18.55 -12.82 -33.09
CA CYS A 19 -19.54 -13.89 -33.21
C CYS A 19 -20.74 -13.74 -32.27
N LYS A 20 -21.88 -13.38 -32.87
CA LYS A 20 -23.21 -13.73 -32.36
C LYS A 20 -23.34 -15.26 -32.26
N SER A 21 -23.67 -15.81 -31.10
CA SER A 21 -24.56 -16.96 -31.05
C SER A 21 -25.35 -17.01 -29.74
N LYS A 22 -26.66 -17.17 -29.90
CA LYS A 22 -27.64 -17.27 -28.83
C LYS A 22 -27.54 -18.68 -28.24
N ASN A 23 -27.38 -18.80 -26.93
CA ASN A 23 -27.83 -19.99 -26.24
C ASN A 23 -28.65 -19.62 -25.02
N LYS A 24 -29.92 -20.03 -25.08
CA LYS A 24 -30.92 -19.88 -24.04
C LYS A 24 -30.87 -21.18 -23.23
N GLY A 25 -30.07 -21.18 -22.17
CA GLY A 25 -30.00 -22.23 -21.15
C GLY A 25 -30.10 -21.56 -19.77
N ASN A 26 -30.91 -22.14 -18.89
CA ASN A 26 -31.32 -21.56 -17.59
C ASN A 26 -30.17 -21.27 -16.62
N PRO A 27 -30.39 -20.41 -15.61
CA PRO A 27 -29.37 -20.02 -14.65
C PRO A 27 -29.33 -21.02 -13.50
N ASP A 28 -28.41 -21.97 -13.56
CA ASP A 28 -27.79 -22.43 -12.32
C ASP A 28 -26.39 -21.84 -12.32
N GLY A 29 -26.09 -21.08 -11.27
CA GLY A 29 -24.82 -20.38 -11.11
C GLY A 29 -23.70 -21.40 -10.99
N GLU A 30 -23.11 -21.75 -12.12
CA GLU A 30 -21.83 -22.42 -12.18
C GLU A 30 -20.81 -21.40 -11.69
N GLU A 31 -20.30 -21.64 -10.47
CA GLU A 31 -19.14 -20.94 -9.93
C GLU A 31 -18.05 -21.03 -10.98
N GLU A 32 -17.71 -19.88 -11.57
CA GLU A 32 -16.59 -19.75 -12.49
C GLU A 32 -15.34 -20.18 -11.71
N GLU A 33 -14.89 -21.42 -11.93
CA GLU A 33 -13.65 -21.96 -11.37
C GLU A 33 -12.52 -21.09 -11.92
N LEU A 34 -12.22 -20.00 -11.22
CA LEU A 34 -10.95 -19.33 -11.32
C LEU A 34 -9.92 -20.39 -10.96
N GLU A 35 -9.27 -20.95 -11.98
CA GLU A 35 -8.09 -21.81 -11.87
C GLU A 35 -6.95 -20.96 -11.27
N GLN A 36 -7.10 -20.65 -9.98
CA GLN A 36 -6.09 -20.03 -9.17
C GLN A 36 -4.99 -21.08 -9.11
N ASN A 37 -3.94 -20.87 -9.88
CA ASN A 37 -2.67 -21.55 -9.65
C ASN A 37 -2.25 -21.17 -8.24
N GLN A 38 -2.72 -21.94 -7.25
CA GLN A 38 -2.43 -21.80 -5.84
C GLN A 38 -0.97 -22.24 -5.66
N SER A 39 -0.03 -21.42 -6.15
CA SER A 39 1.34 -21.55 -5.74
C SER A 39 1.31 -21.42 -4.22
N GLU A 40 1.78 -22.46 -3.54
CA GLU A 40 1.74 -22.56 -2.08
C GLU A 40 2.27 -21.26 -1.47
N ILE A 41 1.44 -20.57 -0.70
CA ILE A 41 1.82 -19.31 -0.05
C ILE A 41 2.69 -19.69 1.14
N THR A 42 3.99 -19.75 0.91
CA THR A 42 5.00 -20.02 1.94
C THR A 42 5.38 -18.73 2.66
N SER A 43 5.80 -18.86 3.92
CA SER A 43 6.32 -17.73 4.70
C SER A 43 7.48 -17.02 3.98
N ALA A 44 8.33 -17.77 3.26
CA ALA A 44 9.41 -17.22 2.46
C ALA A 44 8.92 -16.26 1.36
N LYS A 45 7.80 -16.59 0.69
CA LYS A 45 7.22 -15.73 -0.36
C LYS A 45 6.60 -14.45 0.22
N ILE A 46 6.10 -14.51 1.46
CA ILE A 46 5.60 -13.34 2.19
C ILE A 46 6.77 -12.44 2.61
N GLU A 47 7.83 -13.03 3.18
CA GLU A 47 9.06 -12.32 3.59
C GLU A 47 9.77 -11.66 2.39
N GLU A 48 9.75 -12.29 1.21
CA GLU A 48 10.30 -11.70 -0.02
C GLU A 48 9.54 -10.43 -0.46
N ILE A 49 8.21 -10.43 -0.35
CA ILE A 49 7.36 -9.33 -0.82
C ILE A 49 7.33 -8.18 0.20
N PHE A 50 7.23 -8.49 1.49
CA PHE A 50 7.02 -7.52 2.57
C PHE A 50 8.27 -7.23 3.40
N GLY A 51 9.35 -7.98 3.20
CA GLY A 51 10.56 -7.91 4.03
C GLY A 51 10.44 -8.74 5.32
N ARG A 52 11.53 -8.80 6.09
CA ARG A 52 11.55 -9.40 7.43
C ARG A 52 11.01 -8.43 8.47
N GLU A 53 10.25 -8.95 9.42
CA GLU A 53 9.77 -8.18 10.58
C GLU A 53 10.91 -7.54 11.39
N GLU A 54 12.10 -8.15 11.44
CA GLU A 54 13.28 -7.60 12.11
C GLU A 54 13.68 -6.21 11.55
N GLU A 55 13.58 -6.01 10.24
CA GLU A 55 13.90 -4.73 9.59
C GLU A 55 12.86 -3.65 9.92
N GLU A 56 11.58 -4.05 10.08
CA GLU A 56 10.51 -3.14 10.50
C GLU A 56 10.65 -2.72 11.97
N GLU A 57 11.09 -3.63 12.85
CA GLU A 57 11.37 -3.31 14.25
C GLU A 57 12.58 -2.37 14.39
N GLU A 58 13.64 -2.59 13.61
CA GLU A 58 14.79 -1.69 13.56
C GLU A 58 14.39 -0.29 13.07
N GLU A 59 13.59 -0.19 12.00
CA GLU A 59 13.05 1.10 11.54
C GLU A 59 12.19 1.80 12.61
N LYS A 60 11.34 1.06 13.34
CA LYS A 60 10.51 1.60 14.42
C LYS A 60 11.34 2.14 15.58
N GLN A 61 12.51 1.55 15.85
CA GLN A 61 13.43 2.03 16.89
C GLN A 61 14.18 3.29 16.44
N LEU A 62 14.53 3.40 15.16
CA LEU A 62 15.22 4.56 14.60
C LEU A 62 14.31 5.80 14.48
N ARG A 63 12.98 5.61 14.33
CA ARG A 63 12.04 6.72 14.25
C ARG A 63 11.75 7.29 15.65
N PRO A 64 11.97 8.60 15.88
CA PRO A 64 11.59 9.21 17.15
C PRO A 64 10.08 9.05 17.35
N ARG A 65 9.70 8.39 18.45
CA ARG A 65 8.28 8.17 18.79
C ARG A 65 7.53 9.51 18.76
N LYS A 66 6.41 9.54 18.05
CA LYS A 66 5.51 10.72 18.02
C LYS A 66 5.16 11.08 19.46
N ARG A 67 5.68 12.23 19.93
CA ARG A 67 5.37 12.73 21.28
C ARG A 67 3.91 13.12 21.30
N ARG A 68 3.19 12.71 22.35
CA ARG A 68 1.82 13.20 22.56
C ARG A 68 1.88 14.70 22.83
N TYR A 69 1.01 15.46 22.15
CA TYR A 69 0.82 16.87 22.44
C TYR A 69 0.30 17.04 23.88
N ARG A 70 0.77 18.11 24.54
CA ARG A 70 0.29 18.50 25.88
C ARG A 70 -0.89 19.45 25.73
N SER A 71 -1.85 19.40 26.67
CA SER A 71 -2.94 20.39 26.70
C SER A 71 -2.40 21.77 27.10
N LEU A 72 -3.11 22.84 26.71
CA LEU A 72 -2.74 24.20 27.10
C LEU A 72 -2.72 24.36 28.62
N VAL A 73 -3.72 23.82 29.32
CA VAL A 73 -3.77 23.82 30.80
C VAL A 73 -2.53 23.16 31.39
N HIS A 74 -2.14 21.99 30.87
CA HIS A 74 -0.94 21.29 31.33
C HIS A 74 0.32 22.14 31.15
N ILE A 75 0.46 22.81 30.00
CA ILE A 75 1.59 23.70 29.74
C ILE A 75 1.61 24.84 30.77
N TYR A 76 0.50 25.59 30.91
CA TYR A 76 0.42 26.69 31.88
C TYR A 76 0.73 26.29 33.32
N MET A 77 0.33 25.09 33.75
CA MET A 77 0.57 24.62 35.12
C MET A 77 1.99 24.07 35.32
N THR A 78 2.69 23.66 34.27
CA THR A 78 3.99 22.97 34.39
C THR A 78 5.18 23.74 33.84
N THR A 79 4.97 24.88 33.18
CA THR A 79 6.05 25.71 32.62
C THR A 79 6.09 27.08 33.28
N GLU A 80 7.31 27.57 33.52
CA GLU A 80 7.51 28.95 33.98
C GLU A 80 7.26 29.96 32.85
N PRO A 81 6.76 31.16 33.18
CA PRO A 81 6.52 32.20 32.19
C PRO A 81 7.85 32.69 31.59
N VAL A 82 7.89 32.77 30.26
CA VAL A 82 9.06 33.30 29.55
C VAL A 82 9.02 34.82 29.58
N ASN A 83 10.06 35.45 30.13
CA ASN A 83 10.22 36.90 30.14
C ASN A 83 10.59 37.41 28.73
N VAL A 84 9.58 37.69 27.91
CA VAL A 84 9.77 38.39 26.63
C VAL A 84 10.08 39.86 26.89
N LYS A 85 11.35 40.25 26.69
CA LYS A 85 11.75 41.66 26.69
C LYS A 85 11.03 42.34 25.53
N LYS A 86 10.18 43.32 25.85
CA LYS A 86 9.54 44.17 24.84
C LYS A 86 10.64 44.95 24.10
N VAL A 87 10.98 44.51 22.88
CA VAL A 87 11.75 45.32 21.95
C VAL A 87 10.82 46.45 21.52
N ARG A 88 11.15 47.69 21.91
CA ARG A 88 10.43 48.87 21.40
C ARG A 88 10.86 49.05 19.95
N CYS A 89 9.89 48.94 19.04
CA CYS A 89 10.04 49.29 17.63
C CYS A 89 10.08 50.82 17.48
#